data_AF-A0A7X8FIR5-F1
#
_entry.id   AF-A0A7X8FIR5-F1
#
_cell.length_a   1.000
_cell.length_b   1.000
_cell.length_c   1.000
_cell.angle_alpha   90.00
_cell.angle_beta   90.00
_cell.angle_gamma   90.00
#
_symmetry.space_group_name_H-M   'P 1'
#
loop_
_entity.id
_entity.type
_entity.pdbx_description
1 polymer ?
#
loop_
_entity_poly.entity_id
_entity_poly.type
_entity_poly.pdbx_seq_one_letter_code
_entity_poly.pdbx_strand_id
1 'polypeptide(L)'
;MVAKHTLKNGSCYAGDAQGLVDLDPNSNVDIDGMYFFGLKEGQTFDELPTVYECSFTNFEVTLPAGKNITDFFLKGSDAFVTAVAAGANTKGANPEVFLGWTWTAVSGALNNF
;
A
#
# COMPACT_ATOMS: atom_id res chain seq x y z
N MET A 1 11.46 4.79 -25.71
CA MET A 1 10.81 4.16 -24.54
C MET A 1 10.42 5.27 -23.59
N VAL A 2 9.16 5.35 -23.16
CA VAL A 2 8.75 6.30 -22.12
C VAL A 2 9.19 5.73 -20.78
N ALA A 3 9.78 6.54 -19.91
CA ALA A 3 10.21 6.08 -18.59
C ALA A 3 9.00 5.64 -17.75
N LYS A 4 9.14 4.53 -17.03
CA LYS A 4 8.14 3.94 -16.14
C LYS A 4 8.75 3.76 -14.75
N HIS A 5 7.98 4.07 -13.71
CA HIS A 5 8.37 3.80 -12.33
C HIS A 5 8.01 2.38 -11.90
N THR A 6 8.76 1.83 -10.94
CA THR A 6 8.44 0.54 -10.33
C THR A 6 8.56 0.66 -8.81
N LEU A 7 7.48 0.37 -8.10
CA LEU A 7 7.44 0.33 -6.64
C LEU A 7 7.23 -1.12 -6.20
N LYS A 8 8.03 -1.60 -5.24
CA LYS A 8 7.95 -2.98 -4.75
C LYS A 8 8.15 -3.07 -3.25
N ASN A 9 7.46 -4.02 -2.61
CA ASN A 9 7.67 -4.41 -1.22
C ASN A 9 7.63 -3.22 -0.26
N GLY A 10 6.61 -2.36 -0.41
CA GLY A 10 6.46 -1.15 0.41
C GLY A 10 5.32 -1.29 1.42
N SER A 11 5.50 -0.71 2.61
CA SER A 11 4.43 -0.60 3.61
C SER A 11 3.98 0.85 3.73
N CYS A 12 2.66 1.07 3.82
CA CYS A 12 2.03 2.38 3.98
C CYS A 12 1.17 2.39 5.25
N TYR A 13 1.59 3.18 6.24
CA TYR A 13 0.72 3.58 7.34
C TYR A 13 -0.07 4.82 6.91
N ALA A 14 -1.38 4.68 6.71
CA ALA A 14 -2.21 5.75 6.15
C ALA A 14 -2.41 6.91 7.13
N GLY A 15 -2.72 6.64 8.41
CA GLY A 15 -2.81 7.67 9.44
C GLY A 15 -3.79 8.79 9.06
N ASP A 16 -3.29 10.02 8.95
CA ASP A 16 -4.06 11.21 8.54
C ASP A 16 -3.86 11.58 7.05
N ALA A 17 -3.44 10.64 6.21
CA ALA A 17 -3.35 10.85 4.76
C ALA A 17 -4.70 11.24 4.16
N GLN A 18 -4.68 11.99 3.06
CA GLN A 18 -5.89 12.36 2.33
C GLN A 18 -6.43 11.20 1.47
N GLY A 19 -5.55 10.31 1.01
CA GLY A 19 -5.86 9.15 0.17
C GLY A 19 -4.78 8.07 0.30
N LEU A 20 -4.98 6.92 -0.33
CA LEU A 20 -4.05 5.79 -0.27
C LEU A 20 -3.10 5.76 -1.46
N VAL A 21 -3.63 5.96 -2.66
CA VAL A 21 -2.87 5.96 -3.91
C VAL A 21 -3.54 6.95 -4.84
N ASP A 22 -2.76 7.92 -5.32
CA ASP A 22 -3.21 9.00 -6.19
C ASP A 22 -2.57 8.81 -7.57
N LEU A 23 -3.39 8.53 -8.59
CA LEU A 23 -2.96 8.29 -9.97
C LEU A 23 -3.86 9.07 -10.93
N ASP A 24 -3.27 9.47 -12.05
CA ASP A 24 -3.96 10.08 -13.18
C ASP A 24 -4.03 9.12 -14.38
N PRO A 25 -4.85 9.43 -15.41
CA PRO A 25 -4.92 8.63 -16.63
C PRO A 25 -3.55 8.37 -17.29
N ASN A 26 -2.60 9.31 -17.13
CA ASN A 26 -1.26 9.27 -17.72
C ASN A 26 -0.16 8.86 -16.73
N SER A 27 -0.48 8.40 -15.52
CA SER A 27 0.50 7.78 -14.63
C SER A 27 1.11 6.54 -15.30
N ASN A 28 2.43 6.37 -15.18
CA ASN A 28 3.17 5.26 -15.78
C ASN A 28 3.99 4.54 -14.70
N VAL A 29 3.37 3.58 -14.02
CA VAL A 29 3.91 2.95 -12.83
C VAL A 29 3.44 1.51 -12.69
N ASP A 30 4.36 0.62 -12.31
CA ASP A 30 4.03 -0.74 -11.86
C ASP A 30 4.25 -0.82 -10.34
N ILE A 31 3.29 -1.37 -9.61
CA ILE A 31 3.32 -1.46 -8.14
C ILE A 31 3.03 -2.90 -7.72
N ASP A 32 3.93 -3.50 -6.94
CA ASP A 32 3.82 -4.89 -6.50
C ASP A 32 4.14 -5.07 -5.02
N GLY A 33 3.35 -5.89 -4.31
CA GLY A 33 3.68 -6.30 -2.94
C GLY A 33 3.57 -5.20 -1.89
N MET A 34 2.58 -4.31 -2.03
CA MET A 34 2.32 -3.25 -1.05
C MET A 34 1.47 -3.74 0.12
N TYR A 35 1.71 -3.20 1.32
CA TYR A 35 0.87 -3.43 2.49
C TYR A 35 0.35 -2.09 3.05
N PHE A 36 -0.97 -1.97 3.20
CA PHE A 36 -1.63 -0.77 3.71
C PHE A 36 -2.26 -1.02 5.09
N PHE A 37 -2.09 -0.11 6.04
CA PHE A 37 -2.68 -0.23 7.37
C PHE A 37 -2.91 1.13 8.03
N GLY A 38 -3.71 1.15 9.10
CA GLY A 38 -4.08 2.39 9.78
C GLY A 38 -5.02 3.29 8.97
N LEU A 39 -5.87 2.66 8.14
CA LEU A 39 -6.82 3.35 7.26
C LEU A 39 -7.93 4.06 8.05
N LYS A 40 -8.40 5.18 7.51
CA LYS A 40 -9.57 5.94 7.96
C LYS A 40 -10.54 6.15 6.80
N GLU A 41 -11.82 6.23 7.13
CA GLU A 41 -12.87 6.46 6.14
C GLU A 41 -12.59 7.73 5.32
N GLY A 42 -12.80 7.65 4.01
CA GLY A 42 -12.48 8.71 3.06
C GLY A 42 -11.10 8.61 2.41
N GLN A 43 -10.20 7.76 2.90
CA GLN A 43 -8.92 7.49 2.25
C GLN A 43 -9.08 6.46 1.14
N THR A 44 -8.85 6.82 -0.11
CA THR A 44 -9.13 5.92 -1.24
C THR A 44 -7.95 5.68 -2.17
N PHE A 45 -7.97 4.55 -2.85
CA PHE A 45 -7.30 4.31 -4.13
C PHE A 45 -8.39 4.17 -5.20
N ASP A 46 -8.68 5.25 -5.92
CA ASP A 46 -9.90 5.38 -6.69
C ASP A 46 -9.70 5.63 -8.19
N GLU A 47 -8.49 5.55 -8.72
CA GLU A 47 -8.24 5.71 -10.14
C GLU A 47 -7.13 4.80 -10.65
N LEU A 48 -7.37 4.13 -11.79
CA LEU A 48 -6.36 3.32 -12.48
C LEU A 48 -5.97 4.02 -13.79
N PRO A 49 -4.68 4.01 -14.17
CA PRO A 49 -4.22 4.65 -15.40
C PRO A 49 -4.87 4.00 -16.63
N THR A 50 -5.12 4.82 -17.66
CA THR A 50 -5.80 4.39 -18.90
C THR A 50 -4.98 4.66 -20.16
N VAL A 51 -3.97 5.52 -20.10
CA VAL A 51 -3.08 5.84 -21.22
C VAL A 51 -1.95 4.83 -21.34
N TYR A 52 -1.40 4.39 -20.21
CA TYR A 52 -0.29 3.43 -20.15
C TYR A 52 -0.70 2.13 -19.47
N GLU A 53 -0.20 1.02 -19.99
CA GLU A 53 -0.37 -0.29 -19.35
C GLU A 53 0.44 -0.33 -18.04
N CYS A 54 -0.26 -0.50 -16.93
CA CYS A 54 0.28 -0.54 -15.58
C CYS A 54 -0.11 -1.85 -14.89
N SER A 55 0.78 -2.39 -14.08
CA SER A 55 0.54 -3.60 -13.28
C SER A 55 0.43 -3.25 -11.80
N PHE A 56 -0.68 -3.68 -11.17
CA PHE A 56 -0.91 -3.60 -9.73
C PHE A 56 -1.13 -5.01 -9.20
N THR A 57 -0.26 -5.50 -8.33
CA THR A 57 -0.31 -6.90 -7.89
C THR A 57 0.03 -7.08 -6.42
N ASN A 58 -0.57 -8.11 -5.81
CA ASN A 58 -0.22 -8.63 -4.50
C ASN A 58 -0.31 -7.57 -3.37
N PHE A 59 -1.39 -6.79 -3.34
CA PHE A 59 -1.60 -5.85 -2.23
C PHE A 59 -2.24 -6.54 -1.05
N GLU A 60 -1.82 -6.16 0.14
CA GLU A 60 -2.47 -6.53 1.38
C GLU A 60 -2.95 -5.29 2.14
N VAL A 61 -4.04 -5.45 2.88
CA VAL A 61 -4.56 -4.37 3.72
C VAL A 61 -5.05 -4.89 5.06
N THR A 62 -4.73 -4.16 6.14
CA THR A 62 -5.43 -4.31 7.43
C THR A 62 -6.59 -3.33 7.49
N LEU A 63 -7.81 -3.85 7.47
CA LEU A 63 -9.04 -3.05 7.46
C LEU A 63 -9.45 -2.61 8.87
N PRO A 64 -10.02 -1.40 9.01
CA PRO A 64 -10.75 -1.01 10.21
C PRO A 64 -11.94 -1.94 10.46
N ALA A 65 -12.33 -2.09 11.73
CA ALA A 65 -13.43 -2.97 12.12
C ALA A 65 -14.73 -2.61 11.39
N GLY A 66 -15.39 -3.63 10.79
CA GLY A 66 -16.66 -3.46 10.10
C GLY A 66 -16.58 -2.84 8.71
N LYS A 67 -15.37 -2.63 8.15
CA LYS A 67 -15.17 -2.12 6.80
C LYS A 67 -14.78 -3.23 5.82
N ASN A 68 -14.96 -2.97 4.54
CA ASN A 68 -14.63 -3.84 3.42
C ASN A 68 -13.50 -3.24 2.58
N ILE A 69 -12.83 -4.08 1.76
CA ILE A 69 -11.81 -3.60 0.81
C ILE A 69 -12.38 -2.53 -0.12
N THR A 70 -13.60 -2.75 -0.61
CA THR A 70 -14.33 -1.86 -1.53
C THR A 70 -14.74 -0.52 -0.91
N ASP A 71 -14.53 -0.30 0.39
CA ASP A 71 -14.75 1.01 1.02
C ASP A 71 -13.56 1.95 0.78
N PHE A 72 -12.38 1.41 0.41
CA PHE A 72 -11.13 2.14 0.26
C PHE A 72 -10.50 1.95 -1.12
N PHE A 73 -10.64 0.76 -1.72
CA PHE A 73 -10.12 0.44 -3.04
C PHE A 73 -11.29 0.45 -4.02
N LEU A 74 -11.35 1.49 -4.86
CA LEU A 74 -12.48 1.78 -5.73
C LEU A 74 -12.10 1.60 -7.21
N LYS A 75 -13.11 1.61 -8.08
CA LYS A 75 -12.97 1.56 -9.54
C LYS A 75 -12.08 0.41 -10.04
N GLY A 76 -12.14 -0.75 -9.38
CA GLY A 76 -11.45 -1.98 -9.78
C GLY A 76 -10.08 -2.19 -9.13
N SER A 77 -9.58 -1.24 -8.33
CA SER A 77 -8.32 -1.41 -7.60
C SER A 77 -8.43 -2.47 -6.49
N ASP A 78 -9.64 -2.77 -6.02
CA ASP A 78 -9.94 -3.81 -5.04
C ASP A 78 -9.57 -5.22 -5.51
N ALA A 79 -9.57 -5.45 -6.83
CA ALA A 79 -9.24 -6.75 -7.43
C ALA A 79 -7.79 -7.21 -7.13
N PHE A 80 -6.91 -6.29 -6.76
CA PHE A 80 -5.49 -6.56 -6.50
C PHE A 80 -5.18 -6.75 -5.02
N VAL A 81 -6.19 -6.65 -4.14
CA VAL A 81 -6.02 -6.47 -2.70
C VAL A 81 -6.61 -7.65 -1.93
N THR A 82 -5.89 -8.12 -0.91
CA THR A 82 -6.39 -9.09 0.07
C THR A 82 -6.36 -8.49 1.47
N ALA A 83 -7.43 -8.70 2.24
CA ALA A 83 -7.47 -8.26 3.63
C ALA A 83 -6.71 -9.26 4.53
N VAL A 84 -5.89 -8.74 5.43
CA VAL A 84 -5.14 -9.51 6.43
C VAL A 84 -5.36 -8.92 7.83
N ALA A 85 -5.17 -9.74 8.86
CA ALA A 85 -5.18 -9.25 10.23
C ALA A 85 -3.93 -8.40 10.51
N ALA A 86 -4.02 -7.49 11.49
CA ALA A 86 -2.89 -6.67 11.91
C ALA A 86 -1.68 -7.54 12.30
N GLY A 87 -0.54 -7.28 11.67
CA GLY A 87 0.72 -8.02 11.87
C GLY A 87 0.77 -9.40 11.21
N ALA A 88 -0.26 -9.79 10.45
CA ALA A 88 -0.27 -11.03 9.67
C ALA A 88 0.07 -10.81 8.18
N ASN A 89 0.58 -9.63 7.82
CA ASN A 89 0.97 -9.31 6.46
C ASN A 89 2.17 -10.16 6.01
N THR A 90 2.11 -10.62 4.76
CA THR A 90 3.20 -11.28 4.04
C THR A 90 3.79 -10.37 2.96
N LYS A 91 3.13 -9.24 2.69
CA LYS A 91 3.56 -8.17 1.79
C LYS A 91 4.01 -6.95 2.59
N GLY A 92 4.63 -6.01 1.88
CA GLY A 92 5.20 -4.81 2.46
C GLY A 92 6.71 -4.86 2.63
N ALA A 93 7.24 -3.84 3.31
CA ALA A 93 8.66 -3.70 3.58
C ALA A 93 9.11 -4.70 4.63
N ASN A 94 10.32 -5.26 4.45
CA ASN A 94 10.96 -6.09 5.45
C ASN A 94 11.74 -5.20 6.44
N PRO A 95 11.28 -5.02 7.70
CA PRO A 95 11.99 -4.20 8.68
C PRO A 95 13.28 -4.87 9.20
N GLU A 96 13.45 -6.19 9.03
CA GLU A 96 14.60 -6.95 9.57
C GLU A 96 15.94 -6.42 9.07
N VAL A 97 15.99 -5.92 7.83
CA VAL A 97 17.22 -5.39 7.21
C VAL A 97 17.72 -4.10 7.89
N PHE A 98 16.88 -3.45 8.69
CA PHE A 98 17.18 -2.20 9.39
C PHE A 98 17.49 -2.40 10.88
N LEU A 99 17.31 -3.62 11.40
CA LEU A 99 17.51 -3.93 12.81
C LEU A 99 18.99 -3.78 13.19
N GLY A 100 19.22 -3.21 14.38
CA GLY A 100 20.55 -3.13 14.99
C GLY A 100 21.46 -2.00 14.51
N TRP A 101 21.14 -1.29 13.42
CA TRP A 101 21.99 -0.19 12.92
C TRP A 101 21.24 1.09 12.58
N THR A 102 19.95 1.03 12.26
CA THR A 102 19.18 2.26 12.06
C THR A 102 18.73 2.87 13.38
N TRP A 103 18.68 4.19 13.44
CA TRP A 103 18.11 4.88 14.60
C TRP A 103 16.64 4.47 14.83
N THR A 104 15.89 4.22 13.76
CA THR A 104 14.51 3.74 13.80
C THR A 104 14.38 2.39 14.52
N ALA A 105 15.33 1.48 14.31
CA ALA A 105 15.38 0.22 15.06
C ALA A 105 15.73 0.45 16.53
N VAL A 106 16.76 1.26 16.81
CA VAL A 106 17.24 1.54 18.18
C VAL A 106 16.18 2.23 19.03
N SER A 107 15.36 3.12 18.45
CA SER A 107 14.27 3.80 19.14
C SER A 107 13.03 2.93 19.38
N GLY A 108 13.00 1.71 18.81
CA GLY A 108 11.84 0.82 18.88
C GLY A 108 10.70 1.20 17.92
N ALA A 109 10.92 2.14 17.00
CA ALA A 109 9.90 2.59 16.06
C ALA A 109 9.57 1.55 14.96
N LEU A 110 10.38 0.50 14.82
CA LEU A 110 10.09 -0.67 13.97
C LEU A 110 9.29 -1.76 14.70
N ASN A 111 8.98 -1.60 16.00
CA ASN A 111 8.21 -2.60 16.72
C ASN A 111 6.77 -2.64 16.19
N ASN A 112 6.29 -3.84 15.85
CA ASN A 112 4.97 -4.09 15.25
C ASN A 112 4.76 -3.47 13.85
N PHE A 113 5.86 -3.24 13.13
CA PHE A 113 5.83 -2.88 11.70
C PHE A 113 5.68 -4.12 10.82
#